data_AF-A0A5E4L610-F1
#
_entry.id   AF-A0A5E4L610-F1
#
_cell.length_a   1.000
_cell.length_b   1.000
_cell.length_c   1.000
_cell.angle_alpha   90.00
_cell.angle_beta   90.00
_cell.angle_gamma   90.00
#
_symmetry.space_group_name_H-M   'P 1'
#
loop_
_entity.id
_entity.type
_entity.pdbx_description
1 polymer ?
#
loop_
_entity_poly.entity_id
_entity_poly.type
_entity_poly.pdbx_seq_one_letter_code
_entity_poly.pdbx_strand_id
1 'polypeptide(L)' 'MVQMKKFFEEKGRGEFSQYQSLQISPIHVHRSKAEHKHAIFVLGKEIASIMAHDEFSGAGRTCVRMQELAIRTMDELVK' A
#
# COMPACT_ATOMS: atom_id res chain seq x y z
N MET A 1 10.69 -8.50 6.35
CA MET A 1 10.18 -7.14 6.07
C MET A 1 11.04 -6.36 5.07
N VAL A 2 12.36 -6.25 5.23
CA VAL A 2 13.20 -5.50 4.26
C VAL A 2 13.19 -6.08 2.83
N GLN A 3 13.10 -7.41 2.67
CA GLN A 3 12.92 -8.01 1.34
C GLN A 3 11.59 -7.60 0.68
N MET A 4 10.52 -7.47 1.49
CA MET A 4 9.22 -7.02 1.00
C MET A 4 9.28 -5.55 0.55
N LYS A 5 9.95 -4.69 1.33
CA LYS A 5 10.26 -3.31 0.95
C LYS A 5 10.91 -3.26 -0.44
N LYS A 6 12.00 -4.02 -0.63
CA LYS A 6 12.73 -4.08 -1.91
C LYS A 6 11.85 -4.53 -3.07
N PHE A 7 11.03 -5.57 -2.87
CA PHE A 7 10.10 -6.03 -3.90
C PHE A 7 9.15 -4.92 -4.37
N PHE A 8 8.60 -4.14 -3.43
CA PHE A 8 7.71 -3.02 -3.76
C PHE A 8 8.45 -1.88 -4.46
N GLU A 9 9.65 -1.51 -3.99
CA GLU A 9 10.52 -0.50 -4.64
C GLU A 9 10.93 -0.90 -6.06
N GLU A 10 11.31 -2.16 -6.29
CA GLU A 10 11.67 -2.71 -7.61
C GLU A 10 10.48 -2.70 -8.59
N LYS A 11 9.26 -2.81 -8.08
CA LYS A 11 8.02 -2.68 -8.87
C LYS A 11 7.59 -1.22 -9.07
N GLY A 12 8.36 -0.25 -8.57
CA GLY A 12 7.99 1.16 -8.59
C GLY A 12 6.74 1.48 -7.77
N ARG A 13 6.44 0.65 -6.76
CA ARG A 13 5.23 0.77 -5.93
C ARG A 13 5.59 1.11 -4.50
N GLY A 14 5.16 2.29 -4.05
CA GLY A 14 5.25 2.71 -2.66
C GLY A 14 6.50 3.49 -2.30
N GLU A 15 6.30 4.57 -1.56
CA GLU A 15 7.37 5.37 -0.99
C GLU A 15 7.47 5.08 0.51
N PHE A 16 8.54 4.40 0.92
CA PHE A 16 8.78 4.02 2.31
C PHE A 16 9.41 5.17 3.12
N SER A 17 8.87 6.38 2.98
CA SER A 17 9.47 7.60 3.51
C SER A 17 9.45 7.66 5.03
N GLN A 18 8.40 7.13 5.68
CA GLN A 18 8.36 7.07 7.15
C GLN A 18 9.40 6.09 7.66
N TYR A 19 9.50 4.89 7.08
CA TYR A 19 10.55 3.95 7.45
C TYR A 19 11.96 4.54 7.23
N GLN A 20 12.19 5.23 6.12
CA GLN A 20 13.48 5.87 5.81
C GLN A 20 13.85 6.96 6.82
N SER A 21 12.87 7.74 7.30
CA SER A 21 13.12 8.78 8.32
C SER A 21 13.65 8.23 9.65
N LEU A 22 13.37 6.96 9.96
CA LEU A 22 13.86 6.31 11.18
C LEU A 22 15.36 6.00 11.15
N GLN A 23 15.98 5.98 9.96
CA GLN A 23 17.42 5.67 9.78
C GLN A 23 17.83 4.36 10.51
N ILE A 24 16.94 3.37 10.48
CA ILE A 24 17.14 2.03 11.05
C ILE A 24 17.26 0.99 9.93
N SER A 25 18.23 0.11 10.08
CA SER A 25 18.52 -0.98 9.17
C SER A 25 18.77 -2.26 9.98
N PRO A 26 18.47 -3.46 9.44
CA PRO A 26 18.76 -4.72 10.12
C PRO A 26 20.22 -4.89 10.56
N ILE A 27 21.16 -4.19 9.90
CA ILE A 27 22.59 -4.22 10.26
C ILE A 27 22.90 -3.44 11.55
N HIS A 28 22.00 -2.55 11.98
CA HIS A 28 22.17 -1.73 13.18
C HIS A 28 21.89 -2.54 14.46
N VAL A 29 22.59 -3.65 14.65
CA VAL A 29 22.39 -4.62 15.75
C VAL A 29 22.60 -4.03 17.16
N HIS A 30 23.29 -2.89 17.24
CA HIS A 30 23.57 -2.13 18.45
C HIS A 30 22.46 -1.13 18.83
N ARG A 31 21.47 -0.90 17.96
CA ARG A 31 20.29 -0.09 18.28
C ARG A 31 19.34 -0.84 19.21
N SER A 32 18.46 -0.10 19.89
CA SER A 32 17.57 -0.69 20.88
C SER A 32 16.54 -1.63 20.24
N LYS A 33 16.12 -2.67 20.99
CA LYS A 33 15.03 -3.56 20.56
C LYS A 33 13.73 -2.79 20.31
N ALA A 34 13.50 -1.69 21.03
CA ALA A 34 12.31 -0.85 20.86
C ALA A 34 12.32 -0.13 19.51
N GLU A 35 13.47 0.44 19.12
CA GLU A 35 13.68 1.06 17.81
C GLU A 35 13.45 0.09 16.66
N HIS A 36 14.02 -1.11 16.75
CA HIS A 36 13.80 -2.15 15.73
C HIS A 36 12.33 -2.57 15.63
N LYS A 37 11.63 -2.72 16.77
CA LYS A 37 10.19 -3.02 16.79
C LYS A 37 9.37 -1.90 16.14
N HIS A 38 9.69 -0.64 16.46
CA HIS A 38 9.03 0.51 15.85
C HIS A 38 9.25 0.55 14.33
N ALA A 39 10.48 0.32 13.87
CA ALA A 39 10.79 0.27 12.44
C ALA A 39 10.03 -0.84 11.70
N ILE A 40 9.89 -2.03 12.29
CA ILE A 40 9.09 -3.13 11.73
C ILE A 40 7.62 -2.72 11.62
N PHE A 41 7.08 -2.07 12.66
CA PHE A 41 5.68 -1.63 12.68
C PHE A 41 5.40 -0.58 11.60
N VAL A 42 6.25 0.45 11.50
CA VAL A 42 6.13 1.50 10.46
C VAL A 42 6.22 0.90 9.06
N LEU A 43 7.18 -0.01 8.83
CA LEU A 43 7.32 -0.68 7.54
C LEU A 43 6.10 -1.54 7.19
N GLY A 44 5.53 -2.25 8.17
CA GLY A 44 4.31 -3.03 7.97
C GLY A 44 3.11 -2.16 7.61
N LYS A 45 2.97 -0.99 8.26
CA LYS A 45 1.91 -0.02 7.96
C LYS A 45 2.02 0.52 6.54
N GLU A 46 3.21 0.91 6.10
CA GLU A 46 3.42 1.40 4.73
C GLU A 46 3.13 0.32 3.68
N ILE A 47 3.56 -0.93 3.92
CA ILE A 47 3.23 -2.08 3.05
C ILE A 47 1.71 -2.28 2.96
N ALA A 48 1.01 -2.31 4.09
CA ALA A 48 -0.43 -2.48 4.11
C ALA A 48 -1.14 -1.34 3.35
N SER A 49 -0.67 -0.10 3.47
CA SER A 49 -1.20 1.05 2.74
C SER A 49 -1.04 0.90 1.22
N ILE A 50 0.12 0.41 0.76
CA ILE A 50 0.38 0.16 -0.67
C ILE A 50 -0.57 -0.92 -1.20
N MET A 51 -0.74 -2.01 -0.45
CA MET A 51 -1.63 -3.10 -0.84
C MET A 51 -3.09 -2.66 -0.90
N ALA A 52 -3.56 -1.91 0.10
CA ALA A 52 -4.91 -1.38 0.13
C ALA A 52 -5.18 -0.43 -1.05
N HIS A 53 -4.22 0.42 -1.43
CA HIS A 53 -4.37 1.31 -2.59
C HIS A 53 -4.40 0.55 -3.91
N ASP A 54 -3.68 -0.56 -4.01
CA ASP A 54 -3.68 -1.37 -5.22
C ASP A 54 -4.96 -2.16 -5.44
N GLU A 55 -5.65 -2.57 -4.37
CA GLU A 55 -6.95 -3.24 -4.46
C GLU A 55 -8.00 -2.34 -5.17
N PHE A 56 -7.83 -1.02 -5.06
CA PHE A 56 -8.63 -0.01 -5.79
C PHE A 56 -8.01 0.47 -7.10
N SER A 57 -6.95 -0.14 -7.64
CA SER A 57 -6.24 0.36 -8.83
C SER A 57 -6.74 -0.25 -10.15
N GLY A 58 -7.11 -1.54 -10.15
CA GLY A 58 -7.54 -2.28 -11.34
C GLY A 58 -8.99 -2.78 -11.25
N ALA A 59 -9.18 -3.97 -10.68
CA ALA A 59 -10.49 -4.62 -10.62
C ALA A 59 -11.55 -3.81 -9.85
N GLY A 60 -11.15 -3.15 -8.75
CA GLY A 60 -12.04 -2.28 -7.98
C GLY A 60 -12.61 -1.13 -8.81
N ARG A 61 -11.78 -0.46 -9.62
CA ARG A 61 -12.25 0.62 -10.51
C ARG A 61 -13.18 0.10 -11.59
N THR A 62 -12.83 -1.02 -12.22
CA THR A 62 -13.69 -1.63 -13.25
C THR A 62 -15.06 -1.98 -12.68
N CYS A 63 -15.13 -2.52 -11.47
CA CYS A 63 -16.41 -2.80 -10.78
C CYS A 63 -17.24 -1.52 -10.58
N VAL A 64 -16.63 -0.45 -10.05
CA VAL A 64 -17.30 0.85 -9.87
C VAL A 64 -17.80 1.41 -11.20
N ARG A 65 -17.00 1.33 -12.27
CA ARG A 65 -17.42 1.79 -13.60
C ARG A 65 -18.55 0.94 -14.19
N MET A 66 -18.53 -0.37 -13.98
CA MET A 66 -19.60 -1.26 -14.42
C MET A 66 -20.92 -0.94 -13.69
N GLN A 67 -20.83 -0.62 -12.39
CA GLN A 67 -21.97 -0.19 -11.60
C GLN A 67 -22.52 1.17 -12.06
N GLU A 68 -21.64 2.16 -12.31
CA GLU A 68 -22.03 3.45 -12.90
C GLU A 68 -22.75 3.26 -14.24
N LEU A 69 -22.22 2.39 -15.11
CA LEU A 69 -22.85 2.06 -16.40
C LEU A 69 -24.24 1.45 -16.20
N ALA A 70 -24.38 0.47 -15.31
CA ALA A 70 -25.66 -0.17 -15.04
C ALA A 70 -26.71 0.84 -14.53
N ILE A 71 -26.33 1.73 -13.62
CA ILE A 71 -27.23 2.78 -13.09
C ILE A 71 -27.68 3.72 -14.21
N ARG A 72 -26.78 4.15 -15.09
CA ARG A 72 -27.12 5.02 -16.23
C ARG A 72 -28.10 4.36 -17.19
N THR A 73 -27.87 3.10 -17.55
CA THR A 73 -28.77 2.35 -18.42
C THR A 73 -30.15 2.19 -17.78
N MET A 74 -30.22 1.98 -16.47
CA MET A 74 -31.50 1.89 -15.75
C MET A 74 -32.24 3.23 -15.76
N ASP A 75 -31.56 4.36 -15.57
CA ASP A 75 -32.20 5.69 -15.63
C ASP A 75 -32.76 6.02 -17.02
N GLU A 76 -32.06 5.60 -18.08
CA GLU A 76 -32.51 5.75 -19.47
C GLU A 76 -33.74 4.88 -19.79
N LEU A 77 -33.87 3.70 -19.18
CA LEU A 77 -35.02 2.79 -19.36
C LEU A 77 -36.28 3.21 -18.60
N VAL A 78 -36.15 4.08 -17.59
CA VAL A 78 -37.27 4.57 -16.77
C VAL A 78 -37.89 5.87 -17.34
N LYS A 79 -37.25 6.48 -18.34
CA LYS A 79 -37.81 7.60 -19.14
C LYS A 79 -38.63 7.11 -20.32
#